data_AF-A0AAD9ISJ5-F1
#
_entry.id   AF-A0AAD9ISJ5-F1
#
_cell.length_a   1.000
_cell.length_b   1.000
_cell.length_c   1.000
_cell.angle_alpha   90.00
_cell.angle_beta   90.00
_cell.angle_gamma   90.00
#
_symmetry.space_group_name_H-M   'P 1'
#
loop_
_entity.id
_entity.type
_entity.pdbx_description
1 polymer ?
#
loop_
_entity_poly.entity_id
_entity_poly.type
_entity_poly.pdbx_seq_one_letter_code
_entity_poly.pdbx_strand_id
1 'polypeptide(L)'
;MGRSVLLFCLLMAVMYLTDGQSTSADGRCVYTFNVPENDCAQTPGPSVDDQLLKSSVIALQTQFKLMVKEMRVMGEHIDKLTSDNEKLVNVSNELQERNDKQDSELRNLKKERPTSEAGSGSSNQHSSTGGAVYTRWGRKTCPGNGTALLYWGVVAGSSHAHTGGGSNYLCLHRDPEWGPKTTSGFQSYGHLYGAEYEMSSNDPFSKANAQSLHDNDVPCAVCLVSGRPTKLMIPARLTCPDGWTKEYSGYLMAEAYSHPGRTTYVCVDNAPEVIDGGGSNQNGVLFYNTEAACGSLPCPKYGDGWEVTCVVCSK
;
A
#
# COMPACT_ATOMS: atom_id res chain seq x y z
N MET A 1 34.25 -19.89 -0.88
CA MET A 1 34.49 -20.34 0.52
C MET A 1 35.13 -19.28 1.43
N GLY A 2 35.10 -17.97 1.12
CA GLY A 2 35.79 -16.94 1.92
C GLY A 2 34.92 -15.96 2.73
N ARG A 3 33.59 -15.93 2.52
CA ARG A 3 32.70 -14.97 3.20
C ARG A 3 32.03 -15.52 4.47
N SER A 4 31.87 -16.84 4.58
CA SER A 4 31.28 -17.46 5.78
C SER A 4 32.25 -17.53 6.97
N VAL A 5 33.57 -17.54 6.72
CA VAL A 5 34.58 -17.58 7.80
C VAL A 5 34.71 -16.22 8.49
N LEU A 6 34.61 -15.11 7.76
CA LEU A 6 34.66 -13.77 8.34
C LEU A 6 33.46 -13.47 9.26
N LEU A 7 32.27 -13.93 8.88
CA LEU A 7 31.06 -13.73 9.68
C LEU A 7 31.07 -14.63 10.93
N PHE A 8 31.60 -15.86 10.83
CA PHE A 8 31.81 -16.73 11.99
C PHE A 8 32.90 -16.18 12.93
N CYS A 9 33.98 -15.59 12.42
CA CYS A 9 35.01 -14.94 13.23
C CYS A 9 34.49 -13.68 13.93
N LEU A 10 33.64 -12.89 13.29
CA LEU A 10 33.00 -11.73 13.94
C LEU A 10 32.00 -12.16 15.03
N LEU A 11 31.19 -13.20 14.77
CA LEU A 11 30.26 -13.74 15.77
C LEU A 11 30.99 -14.36 16.97
N MET A 12 32.11 -15.05 16.75
CA MET A 12 32.95 -15.59 17.83
C MET A 12 33.68 -14.49 18.61
N ALA A 13 34.11 -13.41 17.96
CA ALA A 13 34.69 -12.24 18.65
C ALA A 13 33.67 -11.50 19.52
N VAL A 14 32.39 -11.50 19.12
CA VAL A 14 31.30 -10.90 19.90
C VAL A 14 30.90 -11.80 21.09
N MET A 15 31.04 -13.13 20.98
CA MET A 15 30.83 -14.05 22.11
C MET A 15 31.98 -14.06 23.13
N TYR A 16 33.20 -13.70 22.76
CA TYR A 16 34.34 -13.64 23.69
C TYR A 16 34.37 -12.38 24.57
N LEU A 17 33.52 -11.38 24.30
CA LEU A 17 33.45 -10.14 25.07
C LEU A 17 32.44 -10.19 26.23
N THR A 18 31.87 -11.37 26.53
CA THR A 18 30.82 -11.53 27.55
C THR A 18 31.26 -12.17 28.86
N ASP A 19 32.56 -12.33 29.15
CA ASP A 19 33.01 -12.73 30.50
C ASP A 19 34.02 -11.73 31.10
N GLY A 20 33.50 -10.91 32.02
CA GLY A 20 34.02 -10.76 33.37
C GLY A 20 35.48 -10.34 33.63
N GLN A 21 35.59 -9.12 34.17
CA GLN A 21 36.52 -8.68 35.23
C GLN A 21 38.00 -8.38 34.91
N SER A 22 38.32 -7.10 35.17
CA SER A 22 39.63 -6.57 35.57
C SER A 22 40.30 -7.42 36.66
N THR A 23 41.60 -7.70 36.51
CA THR A 23 42.62 -7.46 37.56
C THR A 23 44.02 -7.53 36.96
N SER A 24 44.85 -6.57 37.36
CA SER A 24 46.29 -6.51 37.13
C SER A 24 46.99 -7.59 37.94
N ALA A 25 47.84 -8.40 37.30
CA ALA A 25 48.86 -9.19 38.00
C ALA A 25 50.08 -9.43 37.11
N ASP A 26 51.21 -8.99 37.66
CA ASP A 26 52.60 -9.30 37.32
C ASP A 26 53.22 -8.79 36.02
N GLY A 27 54.22 -7.92 36.23
CA GLY A 27 55.04 -7.29 35.21
C GLY A 27 56.20 -8.15 34.68
N ARG A 28 56.82 -7.59 33.62
CA ARG A 28 58.02 -7.97 32.83
C ARG A 28 57.68 -8.77 31.54
N CYS A 29 58.26 -8.50 30.36
CA CYS A 29 59.63 -8.13 29.99
C CYS A 29 59.69 -6.97 28.95
N VAL A 30 60.54 -5.95 29.10
CA VAL A 30 61.96 -5.80 28.66
C VAL A 30 62.16 -5.76 27.15
N TYR A 31 62.38 -4.55 26.61
CA TYR A 31 63.45 -4.26 25.64
C TYR A 31 64.09 -2.91 26.02
N THR A 32 65.37 -3.00 26.39
CA THR A 32 66.25 -1.88 26.74
C THR A 32 66.78 -1.20 25.49
N PHE A 33 66.52 0.09 25.34
CA PHE A 33 67.42 1.01 24.65
C PHE A 33 67.59 2.27 25.51
N ASN A 34 68.85 2.59 25.81
CA ASN A 34 69.29 3.70 26.65
C ASN A 34 68.72 5.04 26.17
N VAL A 35 68.01 5.74 27.05
CA VAL A 35 67.80 7.19 26.97
C VAL A 35 68.24 7.80 28.31
N PRO A 36 69.03 8.88 28.34
CA PRO A 36 69.49 9.50 29.58
C PRO A 36 68.33 10.05 30.42
N GLU A 37 68.46 9.96 31.73
CA GLU A 37 67.61 10.63 32.72
C GLU A 37 67.51 12.13 32.44
N ASN A 38 66.35 12.56 31.94
CA ASN A 38 65.67 13.81 32.30
C ASN A 38 64.38 13.90 31.48
N ASP A 39 63.30 13.35 32.02
CA ASP A 39 61.93 13.87 31.92
C ASP A 39 60.94 12.83 32.48
N CYS A 40 60.76 12.81 33.81
CA CYS A 40 59.49 12.35 34.37
C CYS A 40 58.44 13.45 34.16
N ALA A 41 58.04 13.66 32.90
CA ALA A 41 56.85 14.43 32.58
C ALA A 41 55.63 13.57 32.89
N GLN A 42 54.77 14.12 33.75
CA GLN A 42 53.46 13.63 34.12
C GLN A 42 52.73 13.01 32.92
N THR A 43 52.23 11.79 33.07
CA THR A 43 51.25 11.23 32.12
C THR A 43 50.06 12.19 32.04
N PRO A 44 49.70 12.75 30.86
CA PRO A 44 48.46 13.49 30.75
C PRO A 44 47.32 12.49 30.98
N GLY A 45 46.36 12.85 31.84
CA GLY A 45 45.08 12.14 31.89
C GLY A 45 44.44 12.07 30.50
N PRO A 46 43.49 11.13 30.26
CA PRO A 46 42.91 10.93 28.94
C PRO A 46 42.50 12.28 28.34
N SER A 47 42.98 12.57 27.13
CA SER A 47 42.62 13.80 26.43
C SER A 47 41.10 13.87 26.31
N VAL A 48 40.55 15.08 26.31
CA VAL A 48 39.09 15.34 26.22
C VAL A 48 38.46 14.57 25.05
N ASP A 49 39.23 14.32 23.98
CA ASP A 49 38.84 13.52 22.81
C ASP A 49 38.66 12.02 23.13
N ASP A 50 39.50 11.40 23.97
CA ASP A 50 39.37 9.98 24.37
C ASP A 50 38.15 9.75 25.27
N GLN A 51 37.83 10.72 26.14
CA GLN A 51 36.65 10.65 27.00
C GLN A 51 35.35 10.85 26.21
N LEU A 52 35.37 11.72 25.19
CA LEU A 52 34.25 11.92 24.27
C LEU A 52 34.02 10.69 23.38
N LEU A 53 35.10 10.04 22.90
CA LEU A 53 35.01 8.80 22.13
C LEU A 53 34.41 7.66 22.96
N LYS A 54 34.90 7.46 24.20
CA LYS A 54 34.37 6.42 25.11
C LYS A 54 32.89 6.63 25.42
N SER A 55 32.48 7.87 25.68
CA SER A 55 31.08 8.21 25.94
C SER A 55 30.19 7.93 24.73
N SER A 56 30.69 8.24 23.52
CA SER A 56 29.98 7.98 22.26
C SER A 56 29.84 6.48 21.97
N VAL A 57 30.87 5.69 22.25
CA VAL A 57 30.83 4.22 22.09
C VAL A 57 29.83 3.59 23.07
N ILE A 58 29.79 4.03 24.33
CA ILE A 58 28.82 3.54 25.32
C ILE A 58 27.39 3.90 24.91
N ALA A 59 27.17 5.10 24.35
CA ALA A 59 25.87 5.50 23.83
C ALA A 59 25.44 4.60 22.65
N LEU A 60 26.34 4.32 21.71
CA LEU A 60 26.08 3.43 20.58
C LEU A 60 25.78 1.99 21.03
N GLN A 61 26.53 1.47 22.00
CA GLN A 61 26.30 0.14 22.58
C GLN A 61 24.94 0.06 23.28
N THR A 62 24.52 1.13 23.94
CA THR A 62 23.22 1.21 24.60
C THR A 62 22.08 1.24 23.57
N GLN A 63 22.23 2.02 22.50
CA GLN A 63 21.26 2.03 21.40
C GLN A 63 21.17 0.67 20.70
N PHE A 64 22.30 0.00 20.46
CA PHE A 64 22.30 -1.33 19.86
C PHE A 64 21.57 -2.36 20.74
N LYS A 65 21.79 -2.34 22.06
CA LYS A 65 21.06 -3.21 23.00
C LYS A 65 19.55 -2.96 22.99
N LEU A 66 19.12 -1.70 22.84
CA LEU A 66 17.70 -1.35 22.71
C LEU A 66 17.12 -1.88 21.39
N MET A 67 17.80 -1.69 20.27
CA MET A 67 17.36 -2.22 18.97
C MET A 67 17.24 -3.75 18.97
N VAL A 68 18.18 -4.47 19.60
CA VAL A 68 18.10 -5.94 19.71
C VAL A 68 16.89 -6.36 20.57
N LYS A 69 16.56 -5.60 21.61
CA LYS A 69 15.36 -5.85 22.43
C LYS A 69 14.08 -5.62 21.63
N GLU A 70 14.02 -4.56 20.84
CA GLU A 70 12.88 -4.28 19.96
C GLU A 70 12.72 -5.34 18.86
N MET A 71 13.82 -5.79 18.24
CA MET A 71 13.80 -6.89 17.29
C MET A 71 13.25 -8.19 17.90
N ARG A 72 13.56 -8.48 19.17
CA ARG A 72 13.02 -9.65 19.86
C ARG A 72 11.51 -9.55 20.06
N VAL A 73 11.02 -8.38 20.49
CA VAL A 73 9.58 -8.12 20.65
C VAL A 73 8.87 -8.21 19.30
N MET A 74 9.50 -7.72 18.23
CA MET A 74 8.98 -7.83 16.87
C MET A 74 8.90 -9.30 16.42
N GLY A 75 9.91 -10.12 16.74
CA GLY A 75 9.88 -11.56 16.50
C GLY A 75 8.68 -12.26 17.15
N GLU A 76 8.40 -11.95 18.42
CA GLU A 76 7.24 -12.52 19.13
C GLU A 76 5.89 -12.12 18.48
N HIS A 77 5.79 -10.90 17.94
CA HIS A 77 4.61 -10.47 17.18
C HIS A 77 4.48 -11.22 15.85
N ILE A 78 5.59 -11.47 15.15
CA ILE A 78 5.61 -12.23 13.90
C ILE A 78 5.17 -13.67 14.14
N ASP A 79 5.64 -14.31 15.21
CA ASP A 79 5.25 -15.68 15.57
C ASP A 79 3.75 -15.76 15.87
N LYS A 80 3.22 -14.77 16.60
CA LYS A 80 1.79 -14.67 16.89
C LYS A 80 0.95 -14.49 15.61
N LEU A 81 1.38 -13.58 14.73
CA LEU A 81 0.73 -13.36 13.43
C LEU A 81 0.75 -14.62 12.56
N THR A 82 1.85 -15.36 12.58
CA THR A 82 1.97 -16.63 11.85
C THR A 82 0.99 -17.67 12.38
N SER A 83 0.89 -17.82 13.71
CA SER A 83 -0.07 -18.72 14.34
C SER A 83 -1.52 -18.35 14.05
N ASP A 84 -1.86 -17.06 14.05
CA ASP A 84 -3.21 -16.61 13.75
C ASP A 84 -3.57 -16.79 12.27
N ASN A 85 -2.61 -16.62 11.35
CA ASN A 85 -2.79 -16.95 9.93
C ASN A 85 -3.08 -18.44 9.71
N GLU A 86 -2.39 -19.34 10.40
CA GLU A 86 -2.67 -20.78 10.31
C GLU A 86 -4.10 -21.12 10.76
N LYS A 87 -4.58 -20.48 11.84
CA LYS A 87 -5.98 -20.65 12.30
C LYS A 87 -6.97 -20.15 11.25
N LEU A 88 -6.69 -19.01 10.61
CA LEU A 88 -7.54 -18.45 9.55
C LEU A 88 -7.61 -19.36 8.33
N VAL A 89 -6.48 -19.97 7.93
CA VAL A 89 -6.45 -20.96 6.85
C VAL A 89 -7.34 -22.17 7.17
N ASN A 90 -7.28 -22.67 8.41
CA ASN A 90 -8.14 -23.79 8.82
C ASN A 90 -9.63 -23.42 8.76
N VAL A 91 -10.02 -22.25 9.26
CA VAL A 91 -11.40 -21.74 9.17
C VAL A 91 -11.84 -21.57 7.72
N SER A 92 -10.95 -21.11 6.84
CA SER A 92 -11.24 -20.98 5.40
C SER A 92 -11.53 -22.34 4.76
N ASN A 93 -10.76 -23.38 5.12
CA ASN A 93 -10.99 -24.73 4.61
C ASN A 93 -12.33 -25.31 5.10
N GLU A 94 -12.68 -25.11 6.38
CA GLU A 94 -13.98 -25.54 6.92
C GLU A 94 -15.17 -24.83 6.25
N LEU A 95 -15.02 -23.55 5.91
CA LEU A 95 -16.02 -22.80 5.15
C LEU A 95 -16.18 -23.34 3.73
N GLN A 96 -15.08 -23.69 3.08
CA GLN A 96 -15.10 -24.28 1.74
C GLN A 96 -15.84 -25.62 1.75
N GLU A 97 -15.55 -26.49 2.71
CA GLU A 97 -16.25 -27.79 2.85
C GLU A 97 -17.76 -27.62 3.07
N ARG A 98 -18.18 -26.63 3.87
CA ARG A 98 -19.60 -26.32 4.05
C ARG A 98 -20.26 -25.82 2.78
N ASN A 99 -19.56 -24.99 2.01
CA ASN A 99 -20.06 -24.47 0.75
C ASN A 99 -20.22 -25.58 -0.30
N ASP A 100 -19.25 -26.48 -0.40
CA ASP A 100 -19.30 -27.64 -1.31
C ASP A 100 -20.46 -28.59 -0.93
N LYS A 101 -20.69 -28.79 0.37
CA LYS A 101 -21.83 -29.56 0.86
C LYS A 101 -23.16 -28.90 0.49
N GLN A 102 -23.29 -27.59 0.69
CA GLN A 102 -24.49 -26.84 0.35
C GLN A 102 -24.77 -26.86 -1.16
N ASP A 103 -23.73 -26.79 -2.00
CA ASP A 103 -23.84 -26.93 -3.44
C ASP A 103 -24.30 -28.33 -3.86
N SER A 104 -23.82 -29.37 -3.18
CA SER A 104 -24.26 -30.75 -3.42
C SER A 104 -25.74 -30.96 -3.06
N GLU A 105 -26.20 -30.39 -1.95
CA GLU A 105 -27.61 -30.43 -1.52
C GLU A 105 -28.51 -29.67 -2.51
N LEU A 106 -28.06 -28.50 -2.98
CA LEU A 106 -28.78 -27.70 -3.98
C LEU A 106 -28.90 -28.43 -5.33
N ARG A 107 -27.88 -29.20 -5.73
CA ARG A 107 -27.92 -30.06 -6.93
C ARG A 107 -28.91 -31.21 -6.77
N ASN A 108 -28.98 -31.84 -5.60
CA ASN A 108 -29.92 -32.93 -5.34
C ASN A 108 -31.38 -32.44 -5.30
N LEU A 109 -31.65 -31.29 -4.67
CA LEU A 109 -32.98 -30.67 -4.66
C LEU A 109 -33.48 -30.26 -6.06
N LYS A 110 -32.57 -29.90 -6.97
CA LYS A 110 -32.92 -29.64 -8.38
C LYS A 110 -33.27 -30.93 -9.15
N LYS A 111 -32.76 -32.08 -8.72
CA LYS A 111 -32.98 -33.39 -9.36
C LYS A 111 -34.30 -34.05 -8.94
N GLU A 112 -34.83 -33.72 -7.75
CA GLU A 112 -36.07 -34.27 -7.20
C GLU A 112 -37.36 -33.55 -7.64
N ARG A 113 -37.26 -32.47 -8.42
CA ARG A 113 -38.44 -31.80 -8.97
C ARG A 113 -38.97 -32.59 -10.18
N PRO A 114 -40.20 -33.16 -10.15
CA PRO A 114 -40.74 -33.88 -11.29
C PRO A 114 -41.01 -32.92 -12.45
N THR A 115 -40.44 -33.19 -13.61
CA THR A 115 -40.81 -32.56 -14.88
C THR A 115 -42.10 -33.18 -15.39
N SER A 116 -43.20 -32.44 -15.33
CA SER A 116 -44.40 -32.73 -16.12
C SER A 116 -44.71 -31.57 -17.07
N GLU A 117 -44.63 -31.91 -18.36
CA GLU A 117 -45.34 -31.36 -19.53
C GLU A 117 -44.80 -30.10 -20.24
N ALA A 118 -43.99 -30.41 -21.27
CA ALA A 118 -44.10 -30.01 -22.68
C ALA A 118 -44.72 -28.64 -23.06
N GLY A 119 -43.89 -27.79 -23.66
CA GLY A 119 -44.36 -26.72 -24.54
C GLY A 119 -43.30 -25.66 -24.80
N SER A 120 -42.81 -25.61 -26.05
CA SER A 120 -41.90 -24.61 -26.61
C SER A 120 -40.41 -24.80 -26.29
N GLY A 121 -39.62 -24.92 -27.35
CA GLY A 121 -38.16 -24.82 -27.29
C GLY A 121 -37.77 -23.45 -26.77
N SER A 122 -37.60 -23.34 -25.45
CA SER A 122 -36.82 -22.25 -24.88
C SER A 122 -35.37 -22.63 -25.10
N SER A 123 -34.72 -21.89 -26.00
CA SER A 123 -33.31 -21.58 -25.83
C SER A 123 -33.00 -21.45 -24.34
N ASN A 124 -31.89 -22.03 -23.89
CA ASN A 124 -31.20 -21.52 -22.71
C ASN A 124 -30.76 -20.09 -23.06
N GLN A 125 -31.69 -19.15 -23.13
CA GLN A 125 -31.43 -17.81 -22.69
C GLN A 125 -31.22 -17.95 -21.18
N HIS A 126 -29.98 -18.25 -20.82
CA HIS A 126 -29.36 -17.44 -19.79
C HIS A 126 -29.57 -16.01 -20.29
N SER A 127 -30.67 -15.39 -19.85
CA SER A 127 -30.83 -13.96 -19.93
C SER A 127 -29.63 -13.44 -19.17
N SER A 128 -28.52 -13.19 -19.89
CA SER A 128 -27.40 -12.45 -19.36
C SER A 128 -27.97 -11.05 -19.18
N THR A 129 -28.68 -10.87 -18.07
CA THR A 129 -29.05 -9.59 -17.55
C THR A 129 -27.75 -8.82 -17.53
N GLY A 130 -27.63 -7.87 -18.47
CA GLY A 130 -26.36 -7.21 -18.76
C GLY A 130 -25.76 -6.62 -17.48
N GLY A 131 -24.45 -6.45 -17.47
CA GLY A 131 -23.74 -5.87 -16.35
C GLY A 131 -22.95 -4.63 -16.76
N ALA A 132 -22.61 -3.82 -15.77
CA ALA A 132 -21.71 -2.68 -15.95
C ALA A 132 -20.39 -2.94 -15.21
N VAL A 133 -19.30 -2.46 -15.79
CA VAL A 133 -17.98 -2.45 -15.13
C VAL A 133 -17.63 -1.01 -14.74
N TYR A 134 -17.12 -0.83 -13.53
CA TYR A 134 -16.59 0.46 -13.08
C TYR A 134 -15.33 0.26 -12.23
N THR A 135 -14.50 1.30 -12.19
CA THR A 135 -13.35 1.36 -11.29
C THR A 135 -13.73 2.12 -10.03
N ARG A 136 -13.43 1.52 -8.87
CA ARG A 136 -13.50 2.15 -7.56
C ARG A 136 -12.11 2.64 -7.19
N TRP A 137 -11.89 3.95 -7.31
CA TRP A 137 -10.60 4.57 -7.05
C TRP A 137 -10.39 4.75 -5.55
N GLY A 138 -9.18 4.44 -5.08
CA GLY A 138 -8.80 4.50 -3.68
C GLY A 138 -9.23 3.31 -2.83
N ARG A 139 -9.66 2.20 -3.41
CA ARG A 139 -10.07 0.99 -2.66
C ARG A 139 -9.53 -0.27 -3.30
N LYS A 140 -9.23 -1.29 -2.50
CA LYS A 140 -8.81 -2.62 -2.98
C LYS A 140 -9.99 -3.59 -3.14
N THR A 141 -11.21 -3.17 -2.80
CA THR A 141 -12.41 -4.02 -2.74
C THR A 141 -13.63 -3.37 -3.39
N CYS A 142 -14.56 -4.20 -3.87
CA CYS A 142 -15.86 -3.74 -4.38
C CYS A 142 -16.94 -3.71 -3.28
N PRO A 143 -18.00 -2.88 -3.41
CA PRO A 143 -19.11 -2.84 -2.45
C PRO A 143 -19.90 -4.16 -2.41
N GLY A 144 -20.37 -4.57 -1.22
CA GLY A 144 -21.14 -5.81 -1.05
C GLY A 144 -22.54 -5.87 -1.69
N ASN A 145 -22.95 -4.86 -2.47
CA ASN A 145 -24.32 -4.66 -2.98
C ASN A 145 -24.54 -5.26 -4.38
N GLY A 146 -24.23 -6.56 -4.53
CA GLY A 146 -24.38 -7.24 -5.82
C GLY A 146 -23.31 -6.86 -6.84
N THR A 147 -22.12 -6.52 -6.35
CA THR A 147 -20.93 -6.36 -7.19
C THR A 147 -19.93 -7.47 -6.90
N ALA A 148 -19.16 -7.83 -7.92
CA ALA A 148 -18.05 -8.77 -7.83
C ALA A 148 -16.75 -8.05 -8.17
N LEU A 149 -15.69 -8.34 -7.41
CA LEU A 149 -14.34 -7.89 -7.74
C LEU A 149 -13.84 -8.68 -8.94
N LEU A 150 -13.48 -8.00 -10.02
CA LEU A 150 -12.78 -8.61 -11.15
C LEU A 150 -11.28 -8.70 -10.84
N TYR A 151 -10.70 -7.57 -10.44
CA TYR A 151 -9.35 -7.50 -9.89
C TYR A 151 -9.19 -6.20 -9.11
N TRP A 152 -8.13 -6.15 -8.30
CA TRP A 152 -7.65 -4.92 -7.71
C TRP A 152 -6.19 -4.69 -8.07
N GLY A 153 -5.75 -3.47 -7.83
CA GLY A 153 -4.60 -2.94 -8.53
C GLY A 153 -3.98 -1.72 -7.88
N VAL A 154 -2.95 -1.22 -8.56
CA VAL A 154 -2.33 0.07 -8.31
C VAL A 154 -2.75 1.04 -9.40
N VAL A 155 -2.99 2.29 -9.04
CA VAL A 155 -3.30 3.32 -10.03
C VAL A 155 -2.00 3.78 -10.69
N ALA A 156 -2.08 4.04 -12.00
CA ALA A 156 -0.96 4.55 -12.76
C ALA A 156 -1.40 5.54 -13.85
N GLY A 157 -0.45 6.34 -14.33
CA GLY A 157 -0.68 7.35 -15.36
C GLY A 157 0.62 7.97 -15.86
N SER A 158 0.52 9.07 -16.59
CA SER A 158 1.70 9.86 -16.98
C SER A 158 2.23 10.66 -15.79
N SER A 159 3.53 10.93 -15.77
CA SER A 159 4.10 11.80 -14.73
C SER A 159 3.48 13.20 -14.79
N HIS A 160 3.25 13.79 -13.62
CA HIS A 160 2.76 15.16 -13.47
C HIS A 160 3.59 16.20 -14.26
N ALA A 161 4.89 15.94 -14.46
CA ALA A 161 5.82 16.83 -15.16
C ALA A 161 5.87 16.61 -16.69
N HIS A 162 5.28 15.53 -17.19
CA HIS A 162 5.34 15.19 -18.61
C HIS A 162 4.23 15.90 -19.41
N THR A 163 4.59 16.48 -20.56
CA THR A 163 3.64 17.15 -21.47
C THR A 163 3.00 16.19 -22.49
N GLY A 164 3.43 14.93 -22.52
CA GLY A 164 2.93 13.87 -23.40
C GLY A 164 2.74 12.55 -22.66
N GLY A 165 2.16 11.56 -23.35
CA GLY A 165 1.74 10.29 -22.74
C GLY A 165 0.22 10.15 -22.71
N GLY A 166 -0.29 9.26 -21.85
CA GLY A 166 -1.73 9.10 -21.62
C GLY A 166 -2.27 10.19 -20.68
N SER A 167 -3.51 10.61 -20.88
CA SER A 167 -4.18 11.65 -20.07
C SER A 167 -5.20 11.09 -19.08
N ASN A 168 -5.22 9.78 -18.87
CA ASN A 168 -6.18 9.10 -18.00
C ASN A 168 -5.44 8.32 -16.91
N TYR A 169 -6.14 8.10 -15.80
CA TYR A 169 -5.73 7.11 -14.81
C TYR A 169 -6.02 5.71 -15.35
N LEU A 170 -5.15 4.76 -15.03
CA LEU A 170 -5.30 3.33 -15.29
C LEU A 170 -5.32 2.59 -13.95
N CYS A 171 -6.16 1.55 -13.86
CA CYS A 171 -6.07 0.59 -12.78
C CYS A 171 -5.28 -0.61 -13.26
N LEU A 172 -4.02 -0.73 -12.83
CA LEU A 172 -3.15 -1.82 -13.25
C LEU A 172 -3.38 -3.04 -12.38
N HIS A 173 -3.42 -4.22 -12.99
CA HIS A 173 -3.39 -5.47 -12.24
C HIS A 173 -2.13 -5.55 -11.37
N ARG A 174 -2.24 -6.05 -10.14
CA ARG A 174 -1.09 -6.19 -9.24
C ARG A 174 -0.04 -7.18 -9.73
N ASP A 175 -0.51 -8.20 -10.44
CA ASP A 175 0.32 -9.25 -11.01
C ASP A 175 0.40 -8.98 -12.53
N PRO A 176 1.39 -8.20 -13.00
CA PRO A 176 1.52 -7.87 -14.41
C PRO A 176 2.04 -9.05 -15.22
N GLU A 177 1.55 -9.19 -16.44
CA GLU A 177 2.04 -10.15 -17.42
C GLU A 177 2.82 -9.43 -18.52
N TRP A 178 3.93 -10.03 -18.96
CA TRP A 178 4.81 -9.43 -19.97
C TRP A 178 4.85 -10.29 -21.24
N GLY A 179 4.89 -9.63 -22.39
CA GLY A 179 5.03 -10.31 -23.67
C GLY A 179 6.42 -10.96 -23.83
N PRO A 180 6.56 -11.92 -24.77
CA PRO A 180 7.79 -12.70 -24.93
C PRO A 180 9.00 -11.88 -25.38
N LYS A 181 8.79 -10.64 -25.87
CA LYS A 181 9.84 -9.71 -26.27
C LYS A 181 9.82 -8.45 -25.39
N THR A 182 10.15 -8.63 -24.12
CA THR A 182 10.30 -7.50 -23.18
C THR A 182 11.78 -7.20 -22.98
N THR A 183 12.15 -5.93 -23.12
CA THR A 183 13.52 -5.44 -22.94
C THR A 183 13.56 -4.39 -21.85
N SER A 184 14.55 -4.46 -20.97
CA SER A 184 14.74 -3.45 -19.94
C SER A 184 15.18 -2.11 -20.54
N GLY A 185 14.83 -1.02 -19.86
CA GLY A 185 15.29 0.34 -20.16
C GLY A 185 14.24 1.24 -20.80
N PHE A 186 14.47 2.55 -20.68
CA PHE A 186 13.61 3.59 -21.25
C PHE A 186 14.08 3.98 -22.65
N GLN A 187 13.14 4.01 -23.60
CA GLN A 187 13.40 4.29 -25.02
C GLN A 187 12.71 5.58 -25.51
N SER A 188 12.49 6.53 -24.59
CA SER A 188 11.82 7.82 -24.85
C SER A 188 10.40 7.70 -25.43
N TYR A 189 9.66 6.65 -25.04
CA TYR A 189 8.26 6.45 -25.41
C TYR A 189 7.31 6.95 -24.30
N GLY A 190 6.07 6.45 -24.29
CA GLY A 190 5.17 6.64 -23.17
C GLY A 190 5.69 5.95 -21.92
N HIS A 191 5.69 6.69 -20.80
CA HIS A 191 6.02 6.18 -19.48
C HIS A 191 4.75 6.04 -18.65
N LEU A 192 4.73 5.03 -17.79
CA LEU A 192 3.65 4.79 -16.87
C LEU A 192 4.22 4.82 -15.45
N TYR A 193 3.71 5.73 -14.65
CA TYR A 193 4.15 5.99 -13.28
C TYR A 193 3.03 5.61 -12.30
N GLY A 194 3.42 5.15 -11.11
CA GLY A 194 2.50 4.94 -10.00
C GLY A 194 1.82 6.24 -9.59
N ALA A 195 0.71 6.12 -8.87
CA ALA A 195 -0.09 7.25 -8.47
C ALA A 195 0.02 7.55 -6.98
N GLU A 196 0.09 8.83 -6.61
CA GLU A 196 0.17 9.26 -5.21
C GLU A 196 -0.97 10.22 -4.86
N TYR A 197 -1.46 10.11 -3.63
CA TYR A 197 -2.30 11.15 -3.05
C TYR A 197 -1.46 12.36 -2.67
N GLU A 198 -1.82 13.53 -3.20
CA GLU A 198 -1.14 14.78 -2.94
C GLU A 198 -2.06 15.75 -2.20
N MET A 199 -2.25 15.46 -0.91
CA MET A 199 -3.16 16.21 -0.06
C MET A 199 -2.49 16.44 1.29
N SER A 200 -2.02 17.67 1.56
CA SER A 200 -1.29 17.97 2.79
C SER A 200 -2.21 18.29 3.96
N SER A 201 -2.95 19.40 3.89
CA SER A 201 -3.72 19.95 5.03
C SER A 201 -5.24 19.92 4.84
N ASN A 202 -5.71 19.95 3.59
CA ASN A 202 -7.14 19.89 3.25
C ASN A 202 -7.51 18.49 2.77
N ASP A 203 -7.50 17.53 3.70
CA ASP A 203 -7.93 16.15 3.45
C ASP A 203 -9.37 15.94 3.94
N PRO A 204 -10.36 15.88 3.03
CA PRO A 204 -11.77 15.72 3.39
C PRO A 204 -12.18 14.25 3.58
N PHE A 205 -11.25 13.30 3.41
CA PHE A 205 -11.58 11.87 3.43
C PHE A 205 -11.70 11.31 4.86
N SER A 206 -12.51 10.27 4.97
CA SER A 206 -12.64 9.49 6.19
C SER A 206 -11.35 8.74 6.51
N LYS A 207 -10.92 8.82 7.78
CA LYS A 207 -9.73 8.13 8.31
C LYS A 207 -9.98 6.67 8.71
N ALA A 208 -11.09 6.08 8.26
CA ALA A 208 -11.49 4.72 8.62
C ALA A 208 -10.49 3.66 8.14
N ASN A 209 -9.83 3.89 7.00
CA ASN A 209 -8.94 2.91 6.36
C ASN A 209 -7.48 3.37 6.25
N ALA A 210 -7.21 4.68 6.35
CA ALA A 210 -5.87 5.24 6.34
C ALA A 210 -5.82 6.52 7.20
N GLN A 211 -4.80 6.65 8.06
CA GLN A 211 -4.63 7.84 8.91
C GLN A 211 -4.05 9.03 8.12
N SER A 212 -3.12 8.73 7.21
CA SER A 212 -2.51 9.69 6.29
C SER A 212 -2.64 9.17 4.86
N LEU A 213 -2.89 10.08 3.92
CA LEU A 213 -2.94 9.77 2.50
C LEU A 213 -1.77 10.39 1.75
N HIS A 214 -1.33 11.59 2.12
CA HIS A 214 -0.21 12.28 1.46
C HIS A 214 0.99 11.34 1.21
N ASP A 215 1.56 11.42 0.02
CA ASP A 215 2.68 10.60 -0.47
C ASP A 215 2.43 9.09 -0.48
N ASN A 216 1.19 8.64 -0.25
CA ASN A 216 0.85 7.23 -0.33
C ASN A 216 0.31 6.85 -1.71
N ASP A 217 0.78 5.70 -2.18
CA ASP A 217 0.31 5.06 -3.40
C ASP A 217 -1.20 4.77 -3.37
N VAL A 218 -1.86 5.04 -4.50
CA VAL A 218 -3.31 4.95 -4.67
C VAL A 218 -3.72 3.54 -5.16
N PRO A 219 -4.53 2.78 -4.40
CA PRO A 219 -5.10 1.52 -4.87
C PRO A 219 -6.33 1.74 -5.77
N CYS A 220 -6.71 0.70 -6.50
CA CYS A 220 -7.97 0.67 -7.25
C CYS A 220 -8.56 -0.73 -7.31
N ALA A 221 -9.88 -0.80 -7.48
CA ALA A 221 -10.61 -2.04 -7.69
C ALA A 221 -11.51 -1.93 -8.91
N VAL A 222 -11.49 -2.93 -9.78
CA VAL A 222 -12.40 -3.02 -10.92
C VAL A 222 -13.54 -3.95 -10.57
N CYS A 223 -14.75 -3.40 -10.61
CA CYS A 223 -15.96 -4.03 -10.11
C CYS A 223 -16.93 -4.33 -11.24
N LEU A 224 -17.47 -5.54 -11.26
CA LEU A 224 -18.58 -5.95 -12.10
C LEU A 224 -19.88 -5.83 -11.31
N VAL A 225 -20.87 -5.16 -11.88
CA VAL A 225 -22.23 -5.12 -11.37
C VAL A 225 -23.11 -6.02 -12.24
N SER A 226 -23.74 -7.02 -11.64
CA SER A 226 -24.64 -7.92 -12.36
C SER A 226 -26.08 -7.38 -12.36
N GLY A 227 -26.78 -7.51 -13.49
CA GLY A 227 -28.18 -7.12 -13.62
C GLY A 227 -28.45 -5.61 -13.65
N ARG A 228 -27.40 -4.78 -13.66
CA ARG A 228 -27.46 -3.32 -13.80
C ARG A 228 -26.48 -2.89 -14.90
N PRO A 229 -26.93 -2.86 -16.18
CA PRO A 229 -26.05 -2.69 -17.33
C PRO A 229 -25.51 -1.27 -17.51
N THR A 230 -26.01 -0.28 -16.75
CA THR A 230 -25.58 1.11 -16.87
C THR A 230 -24.87 1.56 -15.61
N LYS A 231 -23.76 2.30 -15.78
CA LYS A 231 -23.08 3.01 -14.69
C LYS A 231 -22.94 4.49 -15.02
N LEU A 232 -22.94 5.32 -13.97
CA LEU A 232 -22.80 6.77 -14.07
C LEU A 232 -21.99 7.30 -12.89
N MET A 233 -21.08 8.24 -13.16
CA MET A 233 -20.47 9.07 -12.12
C MET A 233 -21.11 10.46 -12.19
N ILE A 234 -21.56 10.99 -11.05
CA ILE A 234 -22.19 12.31 -10.95
C ILE A 234 -21.31 13.19 -10.06
N PRO A 235 -20.69 14.26 -10.60
CA PRO A 235 -19.94 15.22 -9.80
C PRO A 235 -20.89 16.12 -8.99
N ALA A 236 -20.36 16.71 -7.93
CA ALA A 236 -21.07 17.57 -6.98
C ALA A 236 -22.32 16.92 -6.33
N ARG A 237 -22.31 15.60 -6.16
CA ARG A 237 -23.41 14.84 -5.52
C ARG A 237 -22.86 13.70 -4.68
N LEU A 238 -23.51 13.42 -3.55
CA LEU A 238 -23.26 12.24 -2.70
C LEU A 238 -24.35 11.18 -2.82
N THR A 239 -25.39 11.43 -3.62
CA THR A 239 -26.60 10.60 -3.73
C THR A 239 -26.93 10.33 -5.19
N CYS A 240 -27.33 9.09 -5.49
CA CYS A 240 -27.81 8.73 -6.82
C CYS A 240 -29.22 9.24 -7.10
N PRO A 241 -29.63 9.35 -8.38
CA PRO A 241 -31.01 9.64 -8.75
C PRO A 241 -31.96 8.52 -8.30
N ASP A 242 -33.25 8.81 -8.26
CA ASP A 242 -34.25 7.83 -7.84
C ASP A 242 -34.23 6.57 -8.73
N GLY A 243 -34.29 5.41 -8.10
CA GLY A 243 -34.21 4.11 -8.77
C GLY A 243 -32.83 3.74 -9.31
N TRP A 244 -31.77 4.45 -8.93
CA TRP A 244 -30.37 4.04 -9.13
C TRP A 244 -29.77 3.50 -7.84
N THR A 245 -28.89 2.51 -7.97
CA THR A 245 -28.14 1.96 -6.85
C THR A 245 -26.86 2.76 -6.64
N LYS A 246 -26.61 3.20 -5.40
CA LYS A 246 -25.32 3.80 -5.02
C LYS A 246 -24.27 2.71 -4.88
N GLU A 247 -23.21 2.85 -5.65
CA GLU A 247 -22.04 1.98 -5.55
C GLU A 247 -21.06 2.54 -4.51
N TYR A 248 -20.66 3.80 -4.65
CA TYR A 248 -19.91 4.55 -3.64
C TYR A 248 -20.01 6.05 -3.85
N SER A 249 -19.56 6.82 -2.86
CA SER A 249 -19.41 8.28 -2.95
C SER A 249 -18.10 8.72 -2.32
N GLY A 250 -17.65 9.92 -2.65
CA GLY A 250 -16.48 10.55 -2.07
C GLY A 250 -16.18 11.89 -2.75
N TYR A 251 -14.93 12.10 -3.15
CA TYR A 251 -14.46 13.38 -3.68
C TYR A 251 -13.87 13.25 -5.08
N LEU A 252 -14.09 14.27 -5.88
CA LEU A 252 -13.57 14.38 -7.23
C LEU A 252 -12.10 14.76 -7.16
N MET A 253 -11.25 14.00 -7.83
CA MET A 253 -9.82 14.23 -7.87
C MET A 253 -9.31 14.24 -9.31
N ALA A 254 -8.25 15.00 -9.53
CA ALA A 254 -7.51 15.11 -10.78
C ALA A 254 -6.08 15.60 -10.48
N GLU A 255 -5.30 15.85 -11.51
CA GLU A 255 -3.98 16.49 -11.39
C GLU A 255 -4.11 17.97 -10.97
N ALA A 256 -3.06 18.51 -10.33
CA ALA A 256 -2.99 19.91 -9.96
C ALA A 256 -3.06 20.84 -11.18
N TYR A 257 -3.78 21.96 -11.04
CA TYR A 257 -3.98 22.94 -12.12
C TYR A 257 -2.67 23.57 -12.64
N SER A 258 -1.62 23.58 -11.82
CA SER A 258 -0.30 24.14 -12.15
C SER A 258 0.63 23.15 -12.87
N HIS A 259 0.26 21.88 -12.94
CA HIS A 259 1.09 20.83 -13.54
C HIS A 259 0.78 20.64 -15.04
N PRO A 260 1.80 20.32 -15.86
CA PRO A 260 1.60 20.06 -17.29
C PRO A 260 0.88 18.74 -17.58
N GLY A 261 1.03 17.73 -16.72
CA GLY A 261 0.53 16.36 -16.90
C GLY A 261 -0.96 16.20 -16.59
N ARG A 262 -1.85 16.74 -17.42
CA ARG A 262 -3.30 16.67 -17.17
C ARG A 262 -3.85 15.24 -17.05
N THR A 263 -4.81 15.04 -16.16
CA THR A 263 -5.57 13.80 -16.01
C THR A 263 -7.07 14.00 -16.19
N THR A 264 -7.83 12.92 -16.24
CA THR A 264 -9.31 12.94 -16.19
C THR A 264 -9.80 13.11 -14.77
N TYR A 265 -10.92 13.82 -14.54
CA TYR A 265 -11.59 13.82 -13.24
C TYR A 265 -12.14 12.44 -12.88
N VAL A 266 -11.81 11.94 -11.70
CA VAL A 266 -12.28 10.64 -11.17
C VAL A 266 -12.87 10.80 -9.78
N CYS A 267 -13.81 9.92 -9.43
CA CYS A 267 -14.40 9.88 -8.11
C CYS A 267 -13.59 8.94 -7.21
N VAL A 268 -12.95 9.46 -6.17
CA VAL A 268 -12.24 8.67 -5.17
C VAL A 268 -13.17 8.38 -4.00
N ASP A 269 -13.15 7.14 -3.52
CA ASP A 269 -14.00 6.68 -2.41
C ASP A 269 -13.77 7.49 -1.13
N ASN A 270 -14.84 7.81 -0.39
CA ASN A 270 -14.77 8.61 0.83
C ASN A 270 -13.88 8.01 1.93
N ALA A 271 -13.65 6.70 1.95
CA ALA A 271 -12.78 6.04 2.91
C ALA A 271 -11.65 5.32 2.17
N PRO A 272 -10.69 6.06 1.60
CA PRO A 272 -9.66 5.48 0.77
C PRO A 272 -8.68 4.63 1.59
N GLU A 273 -8.11 3.64 0.93
CA GLU A 273 -7.04 2.78 1.41
C GLU A 273 -5.71 3.22 0.77
N VAL A 274 -4.60 2.76 1.32
CA VAL A 274 -3.25 2.94 0.76
C VAL A 274 -2.62 1.60 0.39
N ILE A 275 -1.55 1.63 -0.38
CA ILE A 275 -0.68 0.48 -0.62
C ILE A 275 0.42 0.44 0.45
N ASP A 276 0.59 -0.71 1.09
CA ASP A 276 1.63 -0.90 2.10
C ASP A 276 3.02 -0.73 1.48
N GLY A 277 3.87 0.10 2.11
CA GLY A 277 5.21 0.41 1.62
C GLY A 277 5.26 1.45 0.49
N GLY A 278 4.13 2.00 0.06
CA GLY A 278 4.04 3.04 -0.97
C GLY A 278 4.01 4.47 -0.43
N GLY A 279 4.42 4.71 0.82
CA GLY A 279 4.38 6.00 1.50
C GLY A 279 5.66 6.82 1.29
N SER A 280 5.96 7.20 0.05
CA SER A 280 7.16 7.97 -0.29
C SER A 280 6.88 8.88 -1.47
N ASN A 281 7.36 10.12 -1.42
CA ASN A 281 7.20 11.10 -2.50
C ASN A 281 8.04 10.72 -3.74
N GLN A 282 7.40 10.17 -4.77
CA GLN A 282 7.99 9.76 -6.06
C GLN A 282 7.57 10.64 -7.23
N ASN A 283 6.56 11.48 -7.05
CA ASN A 283 6.01 12.41 -8.03
C ASN A 283 5.61 11.75 -9.37
N GLY A 284 4.88 10.65 -9.29
CA GLY A 284 4.34 9.93 -10.45
C GLY A 284 3.18 10.66 -11.12
N VAL A 285 2.06 9.96 -11.32
CA VAL A 285 0.77 10.62 -11.61
C VAL A 285 0.13 11.03 -10.29
N LEU A 286 -0.46 12.22 -10.17
CA LEU A 286 -0.88 12.69 -8.85
C LEU A 286 -2.40 12.83 -8.73
N PHE A 287 -2.87 12.71 -7.49
CA PHE A 287 -4.26 12.90 -7.10
C PHE A 287 -4.36 14.12 -6.17
N TYR A 288 -4.91 15.21 -6.68
CA TYR A 288 -5.29 16.41 -5.95
C TYR A 288 -6.80 16.53 -5.85
N ASN A 289 -7.30 17.08 -4.75
CA ASN A 289 -8.71 17.43 -4.62
C ASN A 289 -9.10 18.45 -5.69
N THR A 290 -10.25 18.23 -6.34
CA THR A 290 -10.81 19.22 -7.26
C THR A 290 -11.65 20.22 -6.48
N GLU A 291 -11.30 21.49 -6.60
CA GLU A 291 -12.01 22.59 -5.96
C GLU A 291 -12.95 23.30 -6.94
N ALA A 292 -14.08 23.77 -6.46
CA ALA A 292 -14.98 24.61 -7.24
C ALA A 292 -14.43 26.04 -7.34
N ALA A 293 -14.37 26.60 -8.55
CA ALA A 293 -13.96 27.98 -8.78
C ALA A 293 -15.14 28.84 -9.28
N CYS A 294 -15.49 29.88 -8.53
CA CYS A 294 -16.55 30.80 -8.92
C CYS A 294 -16.24 31.53 -10.24
N GLY A 295 -17.31 31.93 -10.94
CA GLY A 295 -17.24 32.54 -12.26
C GLY A 295 -18.44 32.12 -13.07
N SER A 296 -18.24 31.30 -14.09
CA SER A 296 -19.33 30.63 -14.81
C SER A 296 -19.98 29.49 -13.99
N LEU A 297 -19.32 29.02 -12.93
CA LEU A 297 -19.98 28.17 -11.94
C LEU A 297 -20.94 29.01 -11.08
N PRO A 298 -22.21 28.60 -10.92
CA PRO A 298 -23.21 29.41 -10.24
C PRO A 298 -23.05 29.37 -8.72
N CYS A 299 -22.36 30.36 -8.17
CA CYS A 299 -22.22 30.57 -6.73
C CYS A 299 -23.48 31.24 -6.13
N PRO A 300 -23.86 30.95 -4.86
CA PRO A 300 -23.08 30.22 -3.84
C PRO A 300 -23.33 28.71 -3.82
N LYS A 301 -24.06 28.12 -4.79
CA LYS A 301 -24.35 26.67 -4.78
C LYS A 301 -23.08 25.83 -4.90
N TYR A 302 -22.13 26.29 -5.72
CA TYR A 302 -20.77 25.80 -5.75
C TYR A 302 -19.94 26.77 -4.91
N GLY A 303 -19.71 26.45 -3.65
CA GLY A 303 -18.90 27.32 -2.78
C GLY A 303 -17.48 27.47 -3.33
N ASP A 304 -16.99 28.70 -3.38
CA ASP A 304 -15.65 28.99 -3.90
C ASP A 304 -14.59 28.26 -3.07
N GLY A 305 -13.69 27.54 -3.74
CA GLY A 305 -12.64 26.73 -3.12
C GLY A 305 -13.12 25.45 -2.44
N TRP A 306 -14.40 25.07 -2.54
CA TRP A 306 -14.90 23.85 -1.88
C TRP A 306 -14.50 22.59 -2.66
N GLU A 307 -14.10 21.54 -1.94
CA GLU A 307 -13.80 20.23 -2.51
C GLU A 307 -15.07 19.61 -3.11
N VAL A 308 -14.99 19.28 -4.40
CA VAL A 308 -16.13 18.80 -5.17
C VAL A 308 -16.39 17.34 -4.84
N THR A 309 -17.56 17.05 -4.28
CA THR A 309 -17.98 15.66 -4.00
C THR A 309 -18.36 14.90 -5.28
N CYS A 310 -18.50 13.58 -5.18
CA CYS A 310 -18.95 12.75 -6.29
C CYS A 310 -19.64 11.46 -5.80
N VAL A 311 -20.42 10.86 -6.69
CA VAL A 311 -21.08 9.56 -6.47
C VAL A 311 -21.01 8.72 -7.73
N VAL A 312 -20.79 7.42 -7.56
CA VAL A 312 -20.90 6.43 -8.62
C VAL A 312 -22.14 5.59 -8.39
N CYS A 313 -22.93 5.44 -9.45
CA CYS A 313 -24.25 4.84 -9.46
C CYS A 313 -24.36 3.79 -10.55
N SER A 314 -25.24 2.81 -10.36
CA SER A 314 -25.58 1.80 -11.36
C SER A 314 -27.09 1.56 -11.48
N LYS A 315 -27.55 1.09 -12.64
CA LYS A 315 -28.94 0.76 -12.93
C LYS A 315 -29.08 -0.33 -13.98
#